data_AF-A0A1M3BU03-F1
#
_entry.id   AF-A0A1M3BU03-F1
#
_cell.length_a   1.000
_cell.length_b   1.000
_cell.length_c   1.000
_cell.angle_alpha   90.00
_cell.angle_beta   90.00
_cell.angle_gamma   90.00
#
_symmetry.space_group_name_H-M   'P 1'
#
loop_
_entity.id
_entity.type
_entity.pdbx_description
1 polymer ?
#
loop_
_entity_poly.entity_id
_entity_poly.type
_entity_poly.pdbx_seq_one_letter_code
_entity_poly.pdbx_strand_id
1 'polypeptide(L)'
;MKSLILRSQWARYAALVGGLVVLASGFLFVANVHGQGAGGGGSGACTNYCTDNGFAWKKYDVTGSGPSGGFTTLGRRWSWGEVQNICRDVQSVWIYVVRNGAGLERAFAFDANNGISSEGPPYSGYTNAHYYGAEGISQVHNYYNEALAQGISGTSGLTWGSNLEWFCYGQTPWTISVSSSANMSVAEVGDTITWTHYVSNNGPGRTTRHVTWHYQNRGDWTNSAGPDWGFGSGTDPGGSAGANSSYTVQPSDFGRRLCRATSASPAGRDNAGWTESSAACVIVAKKPKVQVIGGDLIVGRGTATNASRTSNIVTSVSRADTGRYYGSWGEYALIPTGTVTGMSSGSGFVGGVGSVNTCALNYLTFSNAGTSACGSGVTQGRYATSTIAPNIASRFPVVTSGSTATPNLPASTAASPVSLSSLISSPSAPRLYTSNATNAYVTGGSAIGSGKWVVINAPNTTVTITNNINYTTTPLTSVEDIPQAVIIAKNIIISSAVTNIDAWLIAVGSDTTSPAAQNGIINTCGAGAVSQTTTVNATICNTKLTINGPISANHLLLRRTAGAGSGAAADDPAEVFNLRADAYIWATSYSPGTGRLPTVTTKELPPRF
;
A
#
# COMPACT_ATOMS: atom_id res chain seq x y z
N MET A 1 23.76 11.95 19.93
CA MET A 1 24.57 13.01 19.31
C MET A 1 23.62 14.05 18.73
N LYS A 2 23.88 15.31 19.09
CA LYS A 2 23.12 16.54 18.80
C LYS A 2 22.94 16.72 17.29
N SER A 3 21.74 17.02 16.78
CA SER A 3 21.10 18.35 16.69
C SER A 3 21.90 19.34 15.83
N LEU A 4 21.31 19.84 14.73
CA LEU A 4 21.16 21.25 14.31
C LEU A 4 21.13 21.40 12.78
N ILE A 5 20.12 22.17 12.31
CA ILE A 5 20.22 23.25 11.26
C ILE A 5 20.35 22.76 9.80
N LEU A 6 19.56 23.17 8.78
CA LEU A 6 18.77 24.37 8.54
C LEU A 6 17.69 24.12 7.45
N ARG A 7 16.57 24.86 7.56
CA ARG A 7 15.63 25.19 6.49
C ARG A 7 16.24 26.25 5.55
N SER A 8 15.68 26.29 4.33
CA SER A 8 15.64 27.41 3.38
C SER A 8 16.94 27.80 2.65
N GLN A 9 16.89 27.80 1.32
CA GLN A 9 17.09 28.98 0.45
C GLN A 9 17.36 28.54 -0.99
N TRP A 10 16.41 28.79 -1.91
CA TRP A 10 16.68 29.11 -3.31
C TRP A 10 15.69 30.18 -3.74
N ALA A 11 16.01 31.42 -3.39
CA ALA A 11 15.51 32.65 -3.99
C ALA A 11 16.73 33.58 -4.12
N ARG A 12 16.72 34.42 -5.16
CA ARG A 12 17.81 35.25 -5.74
C ARG A 12 18.45 34.51 -6.94
N TYR A 13 18.21 34.95 -8.16
CA TYR A 13 18.63 36.28 -8.63
C TYR A 13 17.52 37.07 -9.33
N ALA A 14 17.30 38.28 -8.82
CA ALA A 14 16.68 39.39 -9.54
C ALA A 14 17.44 40.67 -9.16
N ALA A 15 17.55 41.58 -10.14
CA ALA A 15 17.84 43.02 -10.04
C ALA A 15 19.32 43.41 -9.76
N LEU A 16 19.95 44.40 -10.41
CA LEU A 16 19.55 45.34 -11.47
C LEU A 16 20.78 46.24 -11.81
N VAL A 17 20.74 46.89 -12.97
CA VAL A 17 21.48 48.11 -13.41
C VAL A 17 22.93 47.96 -13.94
N GLY A 18 23.15 48.44 -15.17
CA GLY A 18 24.49 48.90 -15.57
C GLY A 18 24.84 49.11 -17.05
N GLY A 19 24.00 49.79 -17.86
CA GLY A 19 24.42 50.44 -19.12
C GLY A 19 24.64 49.52 -20.34
N LEU A 20 24.56 49.97 -21.60
CA LEU A 20 24.29 51.30 -22.15
C LEU A 20 24.03 51.12 -23.67
N VAL A 21 22.99 51.79 -24.17
CA VAL A 21 22.91 52.52 -25.46
C VAL A 21 23.01 51.78 -26.80
N VAL A 22 21.86 51.81 -27.51
CA VAL A 22 21.62 52.20 -28.91
C VAL A 22 22.67 51.84 -29.95
N LEU A 23 22.26 50.99 -30.90
CA LEU A 23 22.62 51.19 -32.31
C LEU A 23 21.47 50.69 -33.20
N ALA A 24 20.78 51.66 -33.79
CA ALA A 24 19.89 51.48 -34.92
C ALA A 24 20.73 51.23 -36.19
N SER A 25 20.38 50.20 -36.95
CA SER A 25 20.59 50.06 -38.41
C SER A 25 19.87 48.76 -38.79
N GLY A 26 18.88 48.70 -39.68
CA GLY A 26 18.80 49.40 -40.95
C GLY A 26 19.30 48.46 -42.03
N PHE A 27 18.43 47.62 -42.58
CA PHE A 27 18.55 47.21 -43.98
C PHE A 27 17.27 47.62 -44.70
N LEU A 28 17.44 48.74 -45.41
CA LEU A 28 16.54 49.24 -46.42
C LEU A 28 16.35 48.17 -47.51
N PHE A 29 15.11 47.88 -47.86
CA PHE A 29 14.78 47.76 -49.28
C PHE A 29 14.22 49.10 -49.72
N VAL A 30 15.03 49.80 -50.52
CA VAL A 30 14.69 51.03 -51.20
C VAL A 30 13.54 50.75 -52.15
N ALA A 31 12.36 51.30 -51.88
CA ALA A 31 11.38 51.52 -52.93
C ALA A 31 11.92 52.65 -53.79
N ASN A 32 12.49 52.30 -54.95
CA ASN A 32 12.75 53.28 -56.00
C ASN A 32 11.42 53.87 -56.45
N VAL A 33 11.22 55.17 -56.17
CA VAL A 33 10.29 55.98 -56.95
C VAL A 33 10.98 56.27 -58.26
N HIS A 34 10.70 55.44 -59.26
CA HIS A 34 10.87 55.80 -60.67
C HIS A 34 9.49 55.88 -61.28
N GLY A 35 9.06 57.10 -61.58
CA GLY A 35 7.94 57.35 -62.49
C GLY A 35 8.33 57.04 -63.94
N GLN A 36 7.29 56.93 -64.77
CA GLN A 36 7.23 56.57 -66.20
C GLN A 36 7.12 55.06 -66.46
N GLY A 37 6.11 54.52 -67.12
CA GLY A 37 4.88 55.07 -67.68
C GLY A 37 4.10 53.90 -68.31
N ALA A 38 2.87 53.66 -67.86
CA ALA A 38 1.94 52.83 -68.62
C ALA A 38 1.30 53.74 -69.67
N GLY A 39 1.73 53.55 -70.93
CA GLY A 39 0.96 53.97 -72.09
C GLY A 39 -0.43 53.33 -72.06
N GLY A 40 -1.38 54.01 -72.68
CA GLY A 40 -2.80 53.81 -72.47
C GLY A 40 -3.36 52.45 -72.90
N GLY A 41 -4.60 52.21 -72.43
CA GLY A 41 -5.48 51.15 -72.93
C GLY A 41 -6.46 50.71 -71.86
N GLY A 42 -7.62 51.37 -71.78
CA GLY A 42 -8.56 51.25 -70.67
C GLY A 42 -9.20 49.89 -70.45
N SER A 43 -9.51 49.59 -69.19
CA SER A 43 -10.72 48.90 -68.75
C SER A 43 -10.97 49.30 -67.29
N GLY A 44 -12.24 49.50 -66.90
CA GLY A 44 -12.63 50.23 -65.69
C GLY A 44 -12.11 49.60 -64.39
N ALA A 45 -11.41 50.39 -63.58
CA ALA A 45 -10.95 49.98 -62.26
C ALA A 45 -12.15 49.65 -61.36
N CYS A 46 -12.27 48.39 -60.95
CA CYS A 46 -13.27 47.97 -59.98
C CYS A 46 -12.90 48.53 -58.60
N THR A 47 -13.71 49.45 -58.08
CA THR A 47 -13.53 50.10 -56.77
C THR A 47 -13.96 49.20 -55.60
N ASN A 48 -14.67 48.12 -55.88
CA ASN A 48 -15.14 47.12 -54.91
C ASN A 48 -14.22 45.89 -54.86
N TYR A 49 -14.58 44.87 -54.07
CA TYR A 49 -13.88 43.58 -54.05
C TYR A 49 -13.94 42.94 -55.44
N CYS A 50 -12.79 42.62 -56.04
CA CYS A 50 -12.69 41.93 -57.32
C CYS A 50 -11.40 41.11 -57.42
N THR A 51 -11.40 40.10 -58.29
CA THR A 51 -10.23 39.22 -58.46
C THR A 51 -9.01 39.93 -59.00
N ASP A 52 -9.18 41.04 -59.70
CA ASP A 52 -8.07 41.84 -60.26
C ASP A 52 -7.20 42.44 -59.17
N ASN A 53 -7.80 42.70 -58.01
CA ASN A 53 -7.13 43.17 -56.81
C ASN A 53 -6.53 42.01 -55.98
N GLY A 54 -6.71 40.77 -56.41
CA GLY A 54 -6.15 39.55 -55.83
C GLY A 54 -7.14 38.69 -55.04
N PHE A 55 -6.93 37.36 -55.09
CA PHE A 55 -7.72 36.37 -54.35
C PHE A 55 -6.83 35.22 -53.84
N ALA A 56 -7.22 34.60 -52.73
CA ALA A 56 -6.46 33.50 -52.12
C ALA A 56 -7.28 32.72 -51.07
N TRP A 57 -6.88 31.47 -50.84
CA TRP A 57 -7.14 30.81 -49.56
C TRP A 57 -6.14 31.31 -48.53
N LYS A 58 -6.64 31.77 -47.37
CA LYS A 58 -5.81 32.31 -46.29
C LYS A 58 -6.20 31.70 -44.96
N LYS A 59 -5.19 31.39 -44.15
CA LYS A 59 -5.34 30.88 -42.79
C LYS A 59 -5.52 32.04 -41.81
N TYR A 60 -6.53 31.93 -40.96
CA TYR A 60 -6.81 32.83 -39.85
C TYR A 60 -6.68 32.08 -38.52
N ASP A 61 -6.11 32.74 -37.51
CA ASP A 61 -6.14 32.25 -36.13
C ASP A 61 -7.52 32.55 -35.54
N VAL A 62 -8.18 31.53 -34.97
CA VAL A 62 -9.52 31.68 -34.36
C VAL A 62 -9.51 32.74 -33.25
N THR A 63 -8.39 32.91 -32.54
CA THR A 63 -8.26 33.90 -31.47
C THR A 63 -8.01 35.33 -31.97
N GLY A 64 -7.66 35.48 -33.25
CA GLY A 64 -7.41 36.77 -33.90
C GLY A 64 -8.67 37.45 -34.43
N SER A 65 -8.48 38.41 -35.33
CA SER A 65 -9.56 39.06 -36.10
C SER A 65 -9.70 38.42 -37.48
N GLY A 66 -10.94 38.14 -37.90
CA GLY A 66 -11.25 37.68 -39.25
C GLY A 66 -10.99 38.73 -40.36
N PRO A 67 -11.38 38.45 -41.62
CA PRO A 67 -11.21 39.35 -42.75
C PRO A 67 -11.82 40.74 -42.50
N SER A 68 -11.08 41.81 -42.82
CA SER A 68 -11.43 43.21 -42.53
C SER A 68 -12.71 43.70 -43.21
N GLY A 69 -13.06 43.11 -44.35
CA GLY A 69 -14.29 43.35 -45.12
C GLY A 69 -15.48 42.50 -44.71
N GLY A 70 -15.33 41.65 -43.69
CA GLY A 70 -16.38 40.77 -43.16
C GLY A 70 -16.64 39.50 -43.97
N PHE A 71 -17.71 38.78 -43.59
CA PHE A 71 -18.19 37.56 -44.24
C PHE A 71 -19.54 37.86 -44.89
N THR A 72 -19.67 37.65 -46.19
CA THR A 72 -20.97 37.77 -46.87
C THR A 72 -21.08 36.68 -47.89
N THR A 73 -22.06 35.80 -47.66
CA THR A 73 -22.01 34.46 -48.23
C THR A 73 -23.41 33.96 -48.54
N LEU A 74 -23.70 33.65 -49.81
CA LEU A 74 -24.99 33.10 -50.27
C LEU A 74 -26.23 33.82 -49.68
N GLY A 75 -26.17 35.15 -49.56
CA GLY A 75 -27.23 35.97 -48.94
C GLY A 75 -27.27 36.01 -47.40
N ARG A 76 -26.45 35.23 -46.68
CA ARG A 76 -26.28 35.28 -45.22
C ARG A 76 -25.01 36.05 -44.82
N ARG A 77 -25.09 36.81 -43.72
CA ARG A 77 -23.91 37.41 -43.07
C ARG A 77 -23.53 36.54 -41.87
N TRP A 78 -22.30 36.01 -41.87
CA TRP A 78 -21.70 35.39 -40.69
C TRP A 78 -20.90 36.45 -39.92
N SER A 79 -20.97 36.40 -38.60
CA SER A 79 -20.07 37.15 -37.74
C SER A 79 -18.81 36.34 -37.45
N TRP A 80 -17.69 37.03 -37.22
CA TRP A 80 -16.48 36.35 -36.77
C TRP A 80 -16.71 35.59 -35.44
N GLY A 81 -17.55 36.12 -34.55
CA GLY A 81 -17.95 35.43 -33.31
C GLY A 81 -18.67 34.10 -33.52
N GLU A 82 -19.49 33.97 -34.57
CA GLU A 82 -20.11 32.69 -34.93
C GLU A 82 -19.07 31.69 -35.44
N VAL A 83 -18.15 32.13 -36.31
CA VAL A 83 -17.04 31.29 -36.81
C VAL A 83 -16.12 30.88 -35.65
N GLN A 84 -15.83 31.79 -34.73
CA GLN A 84 -15.07 31.51 -33.51
C GLN A 84 -15.75 30.47 -32.64
N ASN A 85 -17.07 30.53 -32.46
CA ASN A 85 -17.81 29.55 -31.68
C ASN A 85 -17.86 28.16 -32.35
N ILE A 86 -17.94 28.12 -33.68
CA ILE A 86 -17.97 26.88 -34.47
C ILE A 86 -16.59 26.23 -34.49
N CYS A 87 -15.54 27.02 -34.74
CA CYS A 87 -14.16 26.54 -34.77
C CYS A 87 -13.45 26.65 -33.41
N ARG A 88 -14.14 26.90 -32.29
CA ARG A 88 -13.51 27.19 -30.97
C ARG A 88 -12.54 26.10 -30.52
N ASP A 89 -12.79 24.87 -30.94
CA ASP A 89 -12.03 23.70 -30.55
C ASP A 89 -10.76 23.55 -31.40
N VAL A 90 -10.66 24.21 -32.57
CA VAL A 90 -9.49 24.17 -33.47
C VAL A 90 -8.84 25.56 -33.62
N GLN A 91 -7.51 25.65 -33.58
CA GLN A 91 -6.82 26.96 -33.50
C GLN A 91 -6.80 27.77 -34.80
N SER A 92 -7.36 27.27 -35.91
CA SER A 92 -7.36 28.01 -37.18
C SER A 92 -8.56 27.73 -38.09
N VAL A 93 -8.81 28.68 -38.97
CA VAL A 93 -9.84 28.64 -40.02
C VAL A 93 -9.18 28.97 -41.35
N TRP A 94 -9.43 28.16 -42.37
CA TRP A 94 -9.11 28.52 -43.75
C TRP A 94 -10.29 29.22 -44.37
N ILE A 95 -10.05 30.36 -45.01
CA ILE A 95 -11.09 31.20 -45.62
C ILE A 95 -10.65 31.59 -47.01
N TYR A 96 -11.55 31.47 -47.99
CA TYR A 96 -11.34 32.01 -49.32
C TYR A 96 -11.67 33.52 -49.32
N VAL A 97 -10.68 34.35 -49.64
CA VAL A 97 -10.80 35.81 -49.57
C VAL A 97 -10.48 36.49 -50.89
N VAL A 98 -11.19 37.58 -51.18
CA VAL A 98 -10.95 38.48 -52.32
C VAL A 98 -10.68 39.89 -51.80
N ARG A 99 -9.79 40.62 -52.47
CA ARG A 99 -9.38 41.99 -52.09
C ARG A 99 -10.10 43.09 -52.87
N ASN A 100 -10.14 44.28 -52.30
CA ASN A 100 -10.50 45.51 -53.01
C ASN A 100 -9.25 46.35 -53.32
N GLY A 101 -9.41 47.45 -54.07
CA GLY A 101 -8.30 48.33 -54.45
C GLY A 101 -7.58 49.03 -53.29
N ALA A 102 -8.10 48.95 -52.07
CA ALA A 102 -7.47 49.46 -50.85
C ALA A 102 -6.74 48.36 -50.03
N GLY A 103 -6.73 47.11 -50.51
CA GLY A 103 -6.08 45.98 -49.84
C GLY A 103 -6.89 45.34 -48.70
N LEU A 104 -8.16 45.72 -48.50
CA LEU A 104 -9.05 45.07 -47.55
C LEU A 104 -9.51 43.72 -48.09
N GLU A 105 -9.75 42.73 -47.21
CA GLU A 105 -10.07 41.35 -47.58
C GLU A 105 -11.49 40.98 -47.11
N ARG A 106 -12.29 40.34 -47.97
CA ARG A 106 -13.64 39.85 -47.65
C ARG A 106 -13.78 38.38 -48.05
N ALA A 107 -14.52 37.60 -47.27
CA ALA A 107 -14.75 36.18 -47.55
C ALA A 107 -15.79 35.99 -48.67
N PHE A 108 -15.55 35.03 -49.57
CA PHE A 108 -16.43 34.67 -50.69
C PHE A 108 -16.48 33.14 -50.88
N ALA A 109 -17.47 32.68 -51.65
CA ALA A 109 -17.60 31.27 -52.01
C ALA A 109 -16.64 30.84 -53.12
N PHE A 110 -15.88 29.78 -52.87
CA PHE A 110 -14.99 29.16 -53.84
C PHE A 110 -15.75 28.16 -54.73
N ASP A 111 -15.56 28.30 -56.04
CA ASP A 111 -15.98 27.37 -57.08
C ASP A 111 -14.73 26.89 -57.83
N ALA A 112 -14.56 25.56 -57.94
CA ALA A 112 -13.37 24.97 -58.57
C ALA A 112 -13.34 25.14 -60.10
N ASN A 113 -14.49 25.38 -60.75
CA ASN A 113 -14.56 25.51 -62.20
C ASN A 113 -14.30 26.93 -62.69
N ASN A 114 -14.63 27.95 -61.87
CA ASN A 114 -14.60 29.36 -62.25
C ASN A 114 -13.73 30.23 -61.34
N GLY A 115 -13.13 29.66 -60.29
CA GLY A 115 -12.42 30.38 -59.24
C GLY A 115 -13.33 31.16 -58.28
N ILE A 116 -14.59 31.41 -58.65
CA ILE A 116 -15.61 32.15 -57.88
C ILE A 116 -17.01 31.63 -58.27
N SER A 117 -17.94 31.51 -57.32
CA SER A 117 -19.35 31.20 -57.62
C SER A 117 -20.07 32.33 -58.39
N SER A 118 -21.21 32.03 -59.00
CA SER A 118 -22.04 33.00 -59.75
C SER A 118 -22.60 34.17 -58.92
N GLU A 119 -22.43 34.12 -57.59
CA GLU A 119 -22.78 35.20 -56.66
C GLU A 119 -21.58 36.01 -56.17
N GLY A 120 -20.38 35.72 -56.66
CA GLY A 120 -19.16 36.41 -56.23
C GLY A 120 -18.84 37.69 -57.01
N PRO A 121 -17.71 38.34 -56.68
CA PRO A 121 -17.35 39.64 -57.25
C PRO A 121 -17.12 39.54 -58.77
N PRO A 122 -17.20 40.67 -59.51
CA PRO A 122 -17.05 40.67 -60.97
C PRO A 122 -15.73 40.03 -61.39
N TYR A 123 -15.84 38.93 -62.14
CA TYR A 123 -14.73 38.15 -62.70
C TYR A 123 -14.22 38.83 -63.98
N SER A 124 -12.96 39.26 -64.04
CA SER A 124 -12.42 39.98 -65.22
C SER A 124 -11.56 39.14 -66.19
N GLY A 125 -11.48 37.82 -66.01
CA GLY A 125 -10.86 36.93 -67.01
C GLY A 125 -9.33 36.89 -67.03
N TYR A 126 -8.63 37.46 -66.04
CA TYR A 126 -7.18 37.31 -65.89
C TYR A 126 -6.81 36.19 -64.91
N THR A 127 -5.93 35.27 -65.35
CA THR A 127 -5.59 34.02 -64.65
C THR A 127 -4.41 34.11 -63.68
N ASN A 128 -3.82 35.29 -63.44
CA ASN A 128 -2.57 35.41 -62.67
C ASN A 128 -2.56 36.59 -61.67
N ALA A 129 -3.55 36.65 -60.77
CA ALA A 129 -3.55 37.57 -59.63
C ALA A 129 -3.51 36.82 -58.28
N HIS A 130 -2.55 35.90 -58.12
CA HIS A 130 -2.19 35.36 -56.81
C HIS A 130 -1.26 36.37 -56.10
N TYR A 131 -1.72 36.97 -55.00
CA TYR A 131 -0.87 37.86 -54.20
C TYR A 131 0.00 37.06 -53.20
N TYR A 132 1.21 37.57 -52.92
CA TYR A 132 2.20 36.99 -52.00
C TYR A 132 1.58 36.61 -50.64
N GLY A 133 1.69 35.33 -50.27
CA GLY A 133 1.19 34.75 -49.01
C GLY A 133 0.02 33.76 -49.13
N ALA A 134 -0.39 33.40 -50.34
CA ALA A 134 -1.44 32.41 -50.62
C ALA A 134 -0.89 30.96 -50.68
N GLU A 135 -1.56 29.99 -50.05
CA GLU A 135 -1.29 28.56 -50.28
C GLU A 135 -2.01 28.06 -51.54
N GLY A 136 -1.38 27.13 -52.26
CA GLY A 136 -1.93 26.59 -53.50
C GLY A 136 -3.24 25.84 -53.29
N ILE A 137 -4.16 25.93 -54.26
CA ILE A 137 -5.49 25.29 -54.20
C ILE A 137 -5.39 23.80 -53.86
N SER A 138 -4.42 23.07 -54.44
CA SER A 138 -4.20 21.65 -54.16
C SER A 138 -3.78 21.36 -52.71
N GLN A 139 -3.02 22.26 -52.08
CA GLN A 139 -2.57 22.10 -50.71
C GLN A 139 -3.73 22.34 -49.73
N VAL A 140 -4.55 23.36 -49.98
CA VAL A 140 -5.74 23.64 -49.18
C VAL A 140 -6.81 22.57 -49.36
N HIS A 141 -6.89 21.94 -50.54
CA HIS A 141 -7.74 20.77 -50.78
C HIS A 141 -7.37 19.61 -49.85
N ASN A 142 -6.07 19.34 -49.69
CA ASN A 142 -5.60 18.30 -48.78
C ASN A 142 -6.00 18.61 -47.33
N TYR A 143 -5.83 19.85 -46.87
CA TYR A 143 -6.26 20.26 -45.53
C TYR A 143 -7.77 20.13 -45.30
N TYR A 144 -8.58 20.43 -46.31
CA TYR A 144 -10.03 20.24 -46.25
C TYR A 144 -10.38 18.75 -46.10
N ASN A 145 -9.75 17.88 -46.90
CA ASN A 145 -9.97 16.43 -46.80
C ASN A 145 -9.52 15.88 -45.43
N GLU A 146 -8.41 16.40 -44.88
CA GLU A 146 -7.95 16.07 -43.52
C GLU A 146 -8.94 16.53 -42.44
N ALA A 147 -9.51 17.73 -42.57
CA ALA A 147 -10.51 18.25 -41.63
C ALA A 147 -11.80 17.43 -41.63
N LEU A 148 -12.27 17.01 -42.82
CA LEU A 148 -13.41 16.11 -42.98
C LEU A 148 -13.16 14.74 -42.31
N ALA A 149 -11.98 14.15 -42.54
CA ALA A 149 -11.60 12.89 -41.92
C ALA A 149 -11.52 12.97 -40.38
N GLN A 150 -11.22 14.16 -39.84
CA GLN A 150 -11.16 14.42 -38.40
C GLN A 150 -12.52 14.77 -37.78
N GLY A 151 -13.60 14.82 -38.57
CA GLY A 151 -14.95 15.13 -38.08
C GLY A 151 -15.08 16.55 -37.51
N ILE A 152 -14.22 17.49 -37.94
CA ILE A 152 -14.23 18.87 -37.46
C ILE A 152 -15.48 19.56 -37.99
N SER A 153 -16.39 19.93 -37.09
CA SER A 153 -17.67 20.56 -37.44
C SER A 153 -17.47 22.00 -37.92
N GLY A 154 -17.43 22.20 -39.23
CA GLY A 154 -17.37 23.54 -39.83
C GLY A 154 -18.04 23.69 -41.20
N THR A 155 -18.49 22.61 -41.85
CA THR A 155 -18.94 22.65 -43.26
C THR A 155 -20.25 21.90 -43.47
N SER A 156 -21.28 22.24 -42.68
CA SER A 156 -22.63 21.74 -42.96
C SER A 156 -23.15 22.31 -44.30
N GLY A 157 -23.03 21.52 -45.37
CA GLY A 157 -23.64 21.81 -46.69
C GLY A 157 -22.73 22.41 -47.76
N LEU A 158 -21.42 22.54 -47.50
CA LEU A 158 -20.47 23.10 -48.45
C LEU A 158 -19.42 22.05 -48.82
N THR A 159 -19.34 21.67 -50.09
CA THR A 159 -18.41 20.66 -50.61
C THR A 159 -17.27 21.34 -51.36
N TRP A 160 -16.06 20.76 -51.30
CA TRP A 160 -14.93 21.28 -52.10
C TRP A 160 -15.32 21.45 -53.57
N GLY A 161 -15.07 22.63 -54.11
CA GLY A 161 -15.39 22.97 -55.50
C GLY A 161 -16.85 23.32 -55.78
N SER A 162 -17.72 23.35 -54.77
CA SER A 162 -19.08 23.88 -54.90
C SER A 162 -19.46 24.67 -53.66
N ASN A 163 -19.28 25.99 -53.74
CA ASN A 163 -19.63 26.96 -52.71
C ASN A 163 -18.89 26.78 -51.37
N LEU A 164 -17.65 26.29 -51.37
CA LEU A 164 -16.85 26.19 -50.14
C LEU A 164 -16.24 27.55 -49.78
N GLU A 165 -16.54 28.11 -48.62
CA GLU A 165 -16.13 29.49 -48.30
C GLU A 165 -15.07 29.53 -47.21
N TRP A 166 -15.27 28.70 -46.19
CA TRP A 166 -14.33 28.51 -45.10
C TRP A 166 -14.50 27.12 -44.51
N PHE A 167 -13.46 26.65 -43.83
CA PHE A 167 -13.53 25.45 -43.02
C PHE A 167 -12.60 25.58 -41.81
N CYS A 168 -13.06 25.02 -40.70
CA CYS A 168 -12.25 24.85 -39.51
C CYS A 168 -11.11 23.87 -39.81
N TYR A 169 -9.88 24.23 -39.48
CA TYR A 169 -8.72 23.37 -39.69
C TYR A 169 -7.71 23.64 -38.59
N GLY A 170 -7.35 22.62 -37.83
CA GLY A 170 -6.36 22.77 -36.79
C GLY A 170 -6.09 21.45 -36.12
N GLN A 171 -4.82 21.25 -35.80
CA GLN A 171 -4.37 20.09 -35.05
C GLN A 171 -4.68 20.33 -33.57
N THR A 172 -5.74 19.72 -33.04
CA THR A 172 -6.07 19.88 -31.62
C THR A 172 -5.31 18.84 -30.83
N PRO A 173 -4.31 19.22 -30.01
CA PRO A 173 -3.61 18.25 -29.21
C PRO A 173 -4.62 17.61 -28.25
N TRP A 174 -4.61 16.28 -28.22
CA TRP A 174 -5.24 15.53 -27.15
C TRP A 174 -4.19 14.62 -26.52
N THR A 175 -4.32 14.47 -25.20
CA THR A 175 -3.46 13.62 -24.39
C THR A 175 -4.36 12.82 -23.47
N ILE A 176 -4.02 11.55 -23.27
CA ILE A 176 -4.71 10.71 -22.28
C ILE A 176 -3.93 10.69 -20.99
N SER A 177 -4.66 10.67 -19.89
CA SER A 177 -4.14 10.20 -18.61
C SER A 177 -4.81 8.90 -18.23
N VAL A 178 -4.07 8.12 -17.44
CA VAL A 178 -4.51 6.84 -16.92
C VAL A 178 -4.29 6.81 -15.42
N SER A 179 -5.19 6.16 -14.70
CA SER A 179 -5.06 5.97 -13.26
C SER A 179 -5.56 4.59 -12.84
N SER A 180 -5.03 4.10 -11.73
CA SER A 180 -5.44 2.86 -11.10
C SER A 180 -5.61 3.07 -9.61
N SER A 181 -6.62 2.46 -9.02
CA SER A 181 -6.82 2.40 -7.58
C SER A 181 -7.23 0.98 -7.17
N ALA A 182 -6.87 0.57 -5.95
CA ALA A 182 -7.31 -0.70 -5.38
C ALA A 182 -8.32 -0.42 -4.26
N ASN A 183 -9.29 -1.32 -4.09
CA ASN A 183 -10.28 -1.21 -3.01
C ASN A 183 -9.70 -1.42 -1.60
N MET A 184 -8.49 -1.95 -1.50
CA MET A 184 -7.79 -2.24 -0.24
C MET A 184 -6.28 -2.10 -0.40
N SER A 185 -5.57 -1.85 0.71
CA SER A 185 -4.10 -1.77 0.73
C SER A 185 -3.44 -3.05 1.26
N VAL A 186 -4.20 -3.88 1.99
CA VAL A 186 -3.77 -5.17 2.53
C VAL A 186 -4.89 -6.17 2.31
N ALA A 187 -4.55 -7.39 1.88
CA ALA A 187 -5.50 -8.48 1.65
C ALA A 187 -5.04 -9.77 2.34
N GLU A 188 -6.00 -10.60 2.73
CA GLU A 188 -5.79 -11.97 3.21
C GLU A 188 -6.19 -12.98 2.14
N VAL A 189 -5.82 -14.25 2.34
CA VAL A 189 -6.23 -15.32 1.42
C VAL A 189 -7.74 -15.48 1.43
N GLY A 190 -8.32 -15.56 0.25
CA GLY A 190 -9.78 -15.57 0.05
C GLY A 190 -10.37 -14.17 -0.17
N ASP A 191 -9.66 -13.09 0.17
CA ASP A 191 -10.13 -11.75 -0.18
C ASP A 191 -10.11 -11.55 -1.70
N THR A 192 -11.14 -10.89 -2.21
CA THR A 192 -11.17 -10.43 -3.60
C THR A 192 -10.71 -8.99 -3.68
N ILE A 193 -9.50 -8.80 -4.21
CA ILE A 193 -8.98 -7.48 -4.54
C ILE A 193 -9.66 -7.03 -5.83
N THR A 194 -10.19 -5.81 -5.83
CA THR A 194 -10.73 -5.16 -7.02
C THR A 194 -9.93 -3.90 -7.30
N TRP A 195 -9.37 -3.82 -8.50
CA TRP A 195 -8.76 -2.61 -9.02
C TRP A 195 -9.73 -1.91 -9.96
N THR A 196 -9.83 -0.60 -9.81
CA THR A 196 -10.55 0.27 -10.72
C THR A 196 -9.54 1.06 -11.54
N HIS A 197 -9.69 0.95 -12.85
CA HIS A 197 -8.83 1.53 -13.87
C HIS A 197 -9.59 2.62 -14.61
N TYR A 198 -8.94 3.74 -14.88
CA TYR A 198 -9.52 4.84 -15.63
C TYR A 198 -8.59 5.31 -16.74
N VAL A 199 -9.20 5.68 -17.86
CA VAL A 199 -8.60 6.46 -18.93
C VAL A 199 -9.43 7.73 -19.13
N SER A 200 -8.77 8.86 -19.37
CA SER A 200 -9.43 10.15 -19.57
C SER A 200 -8.72 11.00 -20.60
N ASN A 201 -9.48 11.69 -21.44
CA ASN A 201 -8.95 12.71 -22.34
C ASN A 201 -8.76 14.02 -21.57
N ASN A 202 -7.52 14.39 -21.30
CA ASN A 202 -7.17 15.62 -20.58
C ASN A 202 -6.69 16.74 -21.51
N GLY A 203 -6.65 16.48 -22.82
CA GLY A 203 -6.28 17.49 -23.78
C GLY A 203 -7.44 18.41 -24.13
N PRO A 204 -7.14 19.59 -24.71
CA PRO A 204 -8.16 20.55 -25.14
C PRO A 204 -8.99 20.08 -26.34
N GLY A 205 -8.53 19.08 -27.10
CA GLY A 205 -9.22 18.54 -28.27
C GLY A 205 -9.90 17.19 -28.05
N ARG A 206 -10.84 16.84 -28.93
CA ARG A 206 -11.42 15.49 -29.02
C ARG A 206 -10.37 14.47 -29.44
N THR A 207 -10.50 13.22 -28.97
CA THR A 207 -9.64 12.14 -29.46
C THR A 207 -9.87 11.92 -30.96
N THR A 208 -8.82 11.90 -31.77
CA THR A 208 -8.94 11.65 -33.22
C THR A 208 -8.65 10.20 -33.60
N ARG A 209 -8.21 9.39 -32.62
CA ARG A 209 -7.87 7.98 -32.79
C ARG A 209 -8.54 7.17 -31.69
N HIS A 210 -8.82 5.91 -32.00
CA HIS A 210 -9.21 4.94 -30.98
C HIS A 210 -8.01 4.70 -30.04
N VAL A 211 -8.26 4.74 -28.73
CA VAL A 211 -7.27 4.45 -27.70
C VAL A 211 -7.57 3.07 -27.13
N THR A 212 -6.61 2.16 -27.24
CA THR A 212 -6.66 0.86 -26.60
C THR A 212 -5.99 0.95 -25.24
N TRP A 213 -6.63 0.41 -24.22
CA TRP A 213 -6.11 0.46 -22.86
C TRP A 213 -6.41 -0.81 -22.09
N HIS A 214 -5.54 -1.18 -21.16
CA HIS A 214 -5.67 -2.38 -20.34
C HIS A 214 -4.95 -2.19 -19.02
N TYR A 215 -5.20 -3.07 -18.06
CA TYR A 215 -4.33 -3.15 -16.89
C TYR A 215 -3.07 -3.96 -17.21
N GLN A 216 -1.98 -3.63 -16.53
CA GLN A 216 -0.76 -4.43 -16.51
C GLN A 216 -0.45 -4.88 -15.09
N ASN A 217 -0.15 -6.17 -14.97
CA ASN A 217 0.31 -6.78 -13.74
C ASN A 217 1.73 -6.27 -13.43
N ARG A 218 1.95 -5.88 -12.18
CA ARG A 218 3.18 -5.27 -11.64
C ARG A 218 3.47 -5.83 -10.25
N GLY A 219 4.61 -5.44 -9.69
CA GLY A 219 5.04 -5.89 -8.36
C GLY A 219 5.59 -7.30 -8.43
N ASP A 220 5.12 -8.18 -7.54
CA ASP A 220 5.61 -9.56 -7.45
C ASP A 220 4.91 -10.51 -8.42
N TRP A 221 4.02 -10.02 -9.29
CA TRP A 221 3.40 -10.79 -10.36
C TRP A 221 4.31 -10.97 -11.57
N THR A 222 4.07 -12.02 -12.34
CA THR A 222 4.63 -12.12 -13.69
C THR A 222 4.05 -11.00 -14.54
N ASN A 223 4.93 -10.20 -15.14
CA ASN A 223 4.54 -9.11 -16.03
C ASN A 223 3.67 -9.65 -17.16
N SER A 224 2.40 -9.23 -17.16
CA SER A 224 1.37 -9.66 -18.10
C SER A 224 0.31 -8.58 -18.20
N ALA A 225 -0.35 -8.49 -19.35
CA ALA A 225 -1.44 -7.55 -19.59
C ALA A 225 -2.79 -8.26 -19.42
N GLY A 226 -3.80 -7.47 -19.03
CA GLY A 226 -5.19 -7.87 -19.07
C GLY A 226 -5.79 -7.83 -20.47
N PRO A 227 -7.11 -8.06 -20.60
CA PRO A 227 -7.82 -7.84 -21.85
C PRO A 227 -7.81 -6.36 -22.24
N ASP A 228 -7.81 -6.11 -23.55
CA ASP A 228 -7.92 -4.77 -24.11
C ASP A 228 -9.33 -4.21 -23.98
N TRP A 229 -9.40 -2.95 -23.55
CA TRP A 229 -10.59 -2.12 -23.54
C TRP A 229 -10.44 -0.99 -24.57
N GLY A 230 -11.58 -0.54 -25.10
CA GLY A 230 -11.64 0.55 -26.06
C GLY A 230 -11.99 1.88 -25.40
N PHE A 231 -11.38 2.95 -25.89
CA PHE A 231 -11.76 4.33 -25.62
C PHE A 231 -11.88 5.04 -26.97
N GLY A 232 -13.13 5.34 -27.34
CA GLY A 232 -13.51 5.69 -28.71
C GLY A 232 -12.83 6.95 -29.24
N SER A 233 -12.64 7.00 -30.56
CA SER A 233 -12.37 8.25 -31.26
C SER A 233 -13.59 9.18 -31.16
N GLY A 234 -13.36 10.48 -31.10
CA GLY A 234 -14.37 11.52 -30.96
C GLY A 234 -14.71 11.86 -29.50
N THR A 235 -13.98 11.30 -28.52
CA THR A 235 -14.26 11.53 -27.11
C THR A 235 -13.89 12.95 -26.70
N ASP A 236 -14.85 13.66 -26.12
CA ASP A 236 -14.71 15.05 -25.65
C ASP A 236 -13.60 15.25 -24.61
N PRO A 237 -13.04 16.47 -24.51
CA PRO A 237 -12.23 16.88 -23.36
C PRO A 237 -12.95 16.58 -22.04
N GLY A 238 -12.26 15.94 -21.09
CA GLY A 238 -12.83 15.48 -19.82
C GLY A 238 -13.63 14.17 -19.91
N GLY A 239 -13.86 13.65 -21.11
CA GLY A 239 -14.44 12.32 -21.30
C GLY A 239 -13.56 11.24 -20.68
N SER A 240 -14.18 10.29 -19.99
CA SER A 240 -13.48 9.22 -19.29
C SER A 240 -14.20 7.88 -19.42
N ALA A 241 -13.44 6.80 -19.32
CA ALA A 241 -13.96 5.44 -19.23
C ALA A 241 -13.31 4.72 -18.05
N GLY A 242 -14.10 3.87 -17.40
CA GLY A 242 -13.68 3.08 -16.25
C GLY A 242 -13.89 1.59 -16.49
N ALA A 243 -13.00 0.78 -15.94
CA ALA A 243 -13.09 -0.68 -15.99
C ALA A 243 -12.56 -1.27 -14.69
N ASN A 244 -13.11 -2.40 -14.29
CA ASN A 244 -12.69 -3.11 -13.10
C ASN A 244 -11.98 -4.40 -13.46
N SER A 245 -10.97 -4.75 -12.66
CA SER A 245 -10.34 -6.04 -12.70
C SER A 245 -10.28 -6.61 -11.29
N SER A 246 -10.50 -7.92 -11.13
CA SER A 246 -10.51 -8.57 -9.82
C SER A 246 -9.50 -9.71 -9.75
N TYR A 247 -9.12 -10.08 -8.53
CA TYR A 247 -8.32 -11.26 -8.23
C TYR A 247 -8.62 -11.75 -6.82
N THR A 248 -8.88 -13.05 -6.67
CA THR A 248 -9.01 -13.69 -5.35
C THR A 248 -7.66 -14.18 -4.89
N VAL A 249 -7.21 -13.66 -3.76
CA VAL A 249 -5.89 -13.94 -3.19
C VAL A 249 -5.74 -15.43 -2.86
N GLN A 250 -4.63 -16.01 -3.29
CA GLN A 250 -4.32 -17.42 -3.09
C GLN A 250 -3.28 -17.61 -1.97
N PRO A 251 -3.21 -18.81 -1.34
CA PRO A 251 -2.17 -19.12 -0.36
C PRO A 251 -0.74 -18.88 -0.87
N SER A 252 -0.49 -19.10 -2.16
CA SER A 252 0.81 -18.83 -2.79
C SER A 252 1.18 -17.35 -2.83
N ASP A 253 0.24 -16.45 -2.58
CA ASP A 253 0.47 -15.01 -2.63
C ASP A 253 0.96 -14.42 -1.32
N PHE A 254 1.08 -15.22 -0.25
CA PHE A 254 1.52 -14.72 1.04
C PHE A 254 2.85 -13.96 0.98
N GLY A 255 2.86 -12.73 1.49
CA GLY A 255 4.02 -11.85 1.52
C GLY A 255 4.28 -11.14 0.19
N ARG A 256 3.53 -11.43 -0.88
CA ARG A 256 3.66 -10.76 -2.17
C ARG A 256 2.95 -9.41 -2.16
N ARG A 257 3.49 -8.48 -2.93
CA ARG A 257 2.89 -7.20 -3.29
C ARG A 257 2.30 -7.29 -4.69
N LEU A 258 0.97 -7.41 -4.76
CA LEU A 258 0.24 -7.54 -6.01
C LEU A 258 -0.15 -6.14 -6.49
N CYS A 259 0.32 -5.74 -7.68
CA CYS A 259 0.05 -4.42 -8.21
C CYS A 259 -0.59 -4.49 -9.59
N ARG A 260 -1.47 -3.53 -9.89
CA ARG A 260 -1.91 -3.25 -11.26
C ARG A 260 -1.71 -1.78 -11.60
N ALA A 261 -1.15 -1.52 -12.77
CA ALA A 261 -1.12 -0.22 -13.41
C ALA A 261 -2.03 -0.23 -14.63
N THR A 262 -2.44 0.94 -15.11
CA THR A 262 -3.24 1.07 -16.33
C THR A 262 -2.36 1.63 -17.42
N SER A 263 -2.34 0.97 -18.58
CA SER A 263 -1.60 1.42 -19.75
C SER A 263 -2.57 1.72 -20.89
N ALA A 264 -2.32 2.80 -21.63
CA ALA A 264 -3.12 3.19 -22.78
C ALA A 264 -2.22 3.61 -23.95
N SER A 265 -2.64 3.29 -25.18
CA SER A 265 -1.99 3.71 -26.42
C SER A 265 -3.01 3.96 -27.53
N PRO A 266 -2.79 4.95 -28.39
CA PRO A 266 -1.77 6.02 -28.31
C PRO A 266 -1.86 6.84 -27.02
N ALA A 267 -0.79 7.53 -26.62
CA ALA A 267 -0.70 8.39 -25.42
C ALA A 267 -1.12 9.85 -25.70
N GLY A 268 -1.19 10.21 -26.98
CA GLY A 268 -1.76 11.46 -27.45
C GLY A 268 -1.81 11.49 -28.96
N ARG A 269 -2.27 12.61 -29.52
CA ARG A 269 -2.39 12.80 -30.97
C ARG A 269 -1.10 12.50 -31.73
N ASP A 270 -0.02 13.12 -31.26
CA ASP A 270 1.30 13.06 -31.89
C ASP A 270 2.23 12.07 -31.18
N ASN A 271 1.69 11.30 -30.23
CA ASN A 271 2.41 10.28 -29.48
C ASN A 271 1.71 8.93 -29.59
N ALA A 272 2.16 8.12 -30.55
CA ALA A 272 1.70 6.75 -30.75
C ALA A 272 2.16 5.78 -29.65
N GLY A 273 3.02 6.22 -28.72
CA GLY A 273 3.52 5.41 -27.63
C GLY A 273 2.47 5.06 -26.59
N TRP A 274 2.92 4.32 -25.57
CA TRP A 274 2.12 3.97 -24.40
C TRP A 274 2.32 4.99 -23.28
N THR A 275 1.24 5.31 -22.58
CA THR A 275 1.28 5.98 -21.28
C THR A 275 0.83 5.00 -20.20
N GLU A 276 1.43 5.06 -19.02
CA GLU A 276 1.15 4.14 -17.92
C GLU A 276 0.95 4.90 -16.60
N SER A 277 -0.02 4.45 -15.80
CA SER A 277 -0.30 5.03 -14.48
C SER A 277 0.72 4.58 -13.43
N SER A 278 0.76 5.27 -12.29
CA SER A 278 1.33 4.67 -11.08
C SER A 278 0.59 3.36 -10.76
N ALA A 279 1.33 2.34 -10.29
CA ALA A 279 0.74 1.06 -9.94
C ALA A 279 -0.01 1.15 -8.59
N ALA A 280 -1.25 0.66 -8.57
CA ALA A 280 -2.04 0.48 -7.36
C ALA A 280 -1.72 -0.90 -6.76
N CYS A 281 -1.14 -0.91 -5.57
CA CYS A 281 -0.58 -2.12 -4.96
C CYS A 281 -1.32 -2.54 -3.70
N VAL A 282 -1.45 -3.85 -3.53
CA VAL A 282 -2.01 -4.50 -2.35
C VAL A 282 -0.99 -5.49 -1.80
N ILE A 283 -0.74 -5.46 -0.48
CA ILE A 283 0.15 -6.40 0.19
C ILE A 283 -0.69 -7.58 0.69
N VAL A 284 -0.30 -8.79 0.35
CA VAL A 284 -0.95 -10.00 0.87
C VAL A 284 -0.32 -10.37 2.20
N ALA A 285 -1.11 -10.26 3.27
CA ALA A 285 -0.69 -10.53 4.64
C ALA A 285 -1.49 -11.69 5.24
N LYS A 286 -1.01 -12.18 6.39
CA LYS A 286 -1.79 -13.06 7.26
C LYS A 286 -1.84 -12.49 8.67
N LYS A 287 -2.79 -13.01 9.45
CA LYS A 287 -2.99 -12.67 10.87
C LYS A 287 -2.71 -13.90 11.74
N PRO A 288 -1.44 -14.14 12.12
CA PRO A 288 -1.05 -15.27 12.96
C PRO A 288 -1.86 -15.33 14.26
N LYS A 289 -2.18 -16.54 14.71
CA LYS A 289 -3.00 -16.77 15.91
C LYS A 289 -2.18 -17.28 17.08
N VAL A 290 -2.69 -17.04 18.27
CA VAL A 290 -2.11 -17.54 19.52
C VAL A 290 -3.15 -18.31 20.30
N GLN A 291 -2.72 -19.42 20.90
CA GLN A 291 -3.54 -20.23 21.79
C GLN A 291 -2.90 -20.31 23.17
N VAL A 292 -3.70 -20.06 24.20
CA VAL A 292 -3.31 -20.26 25.60
C VAL A 292 -4.15 -21.41 26.14
N ILE A 293 -3.50 -22.51 26.51
CA ILE A 293 -4.16 -23.74 26.97
C ILE A 293 -3.61 -24.16 28.33
N GLY A 294 -4.42 -24.86 29.12
CA GLY A 294 -4.07 -25.34 30.46
C GLY A 294 -4.04 -24.28 31.57
N GLY A 295 -4.37 -23.01 31.26
CA GLY A 295 -4.40 -21.95 32.26
C GLY A 295 -5.02 -20.63 31.78
N ASP A 296 -5.14 -19.69 32.72
CA ASP A 296 -5.67 -18.34 32.48
C ASP A 296 -4.60 -17.42 31.86
N LEU A 297 -5.04 -16.48 31.02
CA LEU A 297 -4.21 -15.37 30.57
C LEU A 297 -4.48 -14.14 31.44
N ILE A 298 -3.48 -13.76 32.23
CA ILE A 298 -3.56 -12.62 33.14
C ILE A 298 -2.55 -11.55 32.73
N VAL A 299 -3.00 -10.31 32.56
CA VAL A 299 -2.12 -9.17 32.23
C VAL A 299 -2.38 -7.98 33.16
N GLY A 300 -1.33 -7.20 33.41
CA GLY A 300 -1.41 -5.98 34.22
C GLY A 300 -1.17 -6.15 35.72
N ARG A 301 -0.88 -7.37 36.19
CA ARG A 301 -0.38 -7.57 37.56
C ARG A 301 0.96 -6.85 37.74
N GLY A 302 1.13 -6.21 38.89
CA GLY A 302 2.43 -5.64 39.27
C GLY A 302 3.44 -6.75 39.56
N THR A 303 4.73 -6.42 39.64
CA THR A 303 5.76 -7.28 40.22
C THR A 303 6.20 -6.71 41.56
N ALA A 304 7.04 -7.42 42.32
CA ALA A 304 7.59 -6.89 43.58
C ALA A 304 8.35 -5.55 43.38
N THR A 305 8.80 -5.28 42.16
CA THR A 305 9.61 -4.12 41.78
C THR A 305 8.88 -3.14 40.86
N ASN A 306 7.68 -3.48 40.36
CA ASN A 306 6.88 -2.64 39.46
C ASN A 306 5.41 -2.61 39.87
N ALA A 307 4.82 -1.41 39.93
CA ALA A 307 3.39 -1.28 40.19
C ALA A 307 2.54 -1.97 39.11
N SER A 308 1.31 -2.37 39.46
CA SER A 308 0.30 -2.81 38.50
C SER A 308 0.08 -1.73 37.43
N ARG A 309 -0.15 -2.16 36.20
CA ARG A 309 -0.36 -1.28 35.05
C ARG A 309 -1.62 -1.68 34.30
N THR A 310 -2.28 -0.71 33.69
CA THR A 310 -3.30 -0.98 32.68
C THR A 310 -2.64 -1.70 31.50
N SER A 311 -3.09 -2.92 31.20
CA SER A 311 -2.53 -3.79 30.17
C SER A 311 -3.65 -4.40 29.34
N ASN A 312 -3.54 -4.24 28.02
CA ASN A 312 -4.52 -4.75 27.07
C ASN A 312 -4.09 -6.13 26.55
N ILE A 313 -5.08 -6.93 26.14
CA ILE A 313 -4.86 -8.12 25.32
C ILE A 313 -5.31 -7.75 23.90
N VAL A 314 -4.36 -7.73 22.96
CA VAL A 314 -4.62 -7.27 21.59
C VAL A 314 -4.14 -8.32 20.59
N THR A 315 -5.09 -8.92 19.88
CA THR A 315 -4.85 -9.82 18.76
C THR A 315 -5.77 -9.43 17.60
N SER A 316 -5.76 -10.20 16.52
CA SER A 316 -6.51 -9.88 15.31
C SER A 316 -7.38 -11.05 14.84
N VAL A 317 -8.54 -10.71 14.29
CA VAL A 317 -9.47 -11.66 13.71
C VAL A 317 -9.34 -11.62 12.19
N SER A 318 -9.30 -12.80 11.59
CA SER A 318 -9.35 -13.01 10.13
C SER A 318 -10.69 -13.63 9.77
N ARG A 319 -11.20 -13.32 8.58
CA ARG A 319 -12.37 -14.00 8.01
C ARG A 319 -11.85 -14.89 6.89
N ALA A 320 -12.08 -16.19 6.98
CA ALA A 320 -11.68 -17.11 5.92
C ALA A 320 -12.69 -17.08 4.77
N ASP A 321 -12.27 -17.62 3.63
CA ASP A 321 -13.10 -17.94 2.45
C ASP A 321 -14.33 -18.80 2.77
N THR A 322 -14.27 -19.59 3.84
CA THR A 322 -15.42 -20.34 4.39
C THR A 322 -16.53 -19.45 4.96
N GLY A 323 -16.31 -18.13 5.06
CA GLY A 323 -17.23 -17.17 5.66
C GLY A 323 -17.15 -17.12 7.19
N ARG A 324 -16.35 -18.00 7.82
CA ARG A 324 -16.11 -18.05 9.27
C ARG A 324 -15.00 -17.10 9.72
N TYR A 325 -15.07 -16.70 10.99
CA TYR A 325 -14.09 -15.86 11.65
C TYR A 325 -13.16 -16.67 12.54
N TYR A 326 -11.87 -16.41 12.45
CA TYR A 326 -10.81 -17.08 13.19
C TYR A 326 -9.98 -16.07 13.98
N GLY A 327 -9.65 -16.39 15.22
CA GLY A 327 -8.99 -15.48 16.15
C GLY A 327 -8.15 -16.23 17.17
N SER A 328 -7.32 -15.49 17.91
CA SER A 328 -6.58 -16.06 19.04
C SER A 328 -7.54 -16.39 20.18
N TRP A 329 -7.21 -17.36 21.02
CA TRP A 329 -8.09 -17.73 22.13
C TRP A 329 -7.33 -18.30 23.33
N GLY A 330 -7.94 -18.19 24.50
CA GLY A 330 -7.54 -18.87 25.73
C GLY A 330 -8.57 -19.94 26.09
N GLU A 331 -8.12 -21.10 26.56
CA GLU A 331 -8.98 -22.21 26.99
C GLU A 331 -9.86 -21.80 28.19
N TYR A 332 -9.28 -21.04 29.13
CA TYR A 332 -9.96 -20.57 30.34
C TYR A 332 -10.13 -19.05 30.35
N ALA A 333 -9.86 -18.39 31.47
CA ALA A 333 -10.19 -17.00 31.68
C ALA A 333 -9.18 -16.05 31.04
N LEU A 334 -9.70 -14.90 30.63
CA LEU A 334 -8.91 -13.72 30.29
C LEU A 334 -9.10 -12.68 31.40
N ILE A 335 -8.00 -12.23 32.01
CA ILE A 335 -8.03 -11.29 33.13
C ILE A 335 -7.11 -10.10 32.83
N PRO A 336 -7.59 -9.10 32.07
CA PRO A 336 -6.83 -7.88 31.80
C PRO A 336 -7.27 -6.69 32.67
N THR A 337 -6.31 -5.88 33.10
CA THR A 337 -6.56 -4.54 33.67
C THR A 337 -6.95 -3.50 32.63
N GLY A 338 -6.66 -3.74 31.35
CA GLY A 338 -7.10 -2.98 30.19
C GLY A 338 -8.17 -3.72 29.40
N THR A 339 -8.25 -3.52 28.09
CA THR A 339 -9.30 -4.11 27.23
C THR A 339 -8.83 -5.37 26.51
N VAL A 340 -9.76 -6.26 26.15
CA VAL A 340 -9.53 -7.36 25.19
C VAL A 340 -9.97 -6.95 23.80
N THR A 341 -9.16 -7.23 22.78
CA THR A 341 -9.51 -7.02 21.37
C THR A 341 -9.03 -8.20 20.53
N GLY A 342 -9.94 -8.81 19.79
CA GLY A 342 -9.63 -9.87 18.81
C GLY A 342 -9.22 -11.22 19.38
N MET A 343 -9.28 -11.40 20.71
CA MET A 343 -9.05 -12.68 21.40
C MET A 343 -10.34 -13.11 22.10
N SER A 344 -10.57 -14.44 22.21
CA SER A 344 -11.69 -15.00 22.95
C SER A 344 -11.24 -15.82 24.18
N SER A 345 -12.01 -15.81 25.26
CA SER A 345 -11.88 -16.78 26.35
C SER A 345 -12.62 -18.09 26.03
N GLY A 346 -12.46 -19.14 26.84
CA GLY A 346 -13.29 -20.35 26.73
C GLY A 346 -13.19 -21.06 25.38
N SER A 347 -12.04 -20.98 24.71
CA SER A 347 -11.85 -21.53 23.36
C SER A 347 -12.81 -20.96 22.30
N GLY A 348 -13.31 -19.73 22.49
CA GLY A 348 -14.38 -19.17 21.67
C GLY A 348 -14.15 -19.10 20.16
N PHE A 349 -12.90 -19.10 19.67
CA PHE A 349 -12.59 -19.08 18.23
C PHE A 349 -12.26 -20.45 17.62
N VAL A 350 -12.25 -21.54 18.42
CA VAL A 350 -11.88 -22.89 17.94
C VAL A 350 -12.76 -23.32 16.78
N GLY A 351 -12.13 -23.76 15.69
CA GLY A 351 -12.82 -24.24 14.49
C GLY A 351 -13.51 -23.15 13.65
N GLY A 352 -13.40 -21.88 14.06
CA GLY A 352 -13.99 -20.73 13.40
C GLY A 352 -15.48 -20.52 13.73
N VAL A 353 -15.86 -19.25 13.90
CA VAL A 353 -17.21 -18.85 14.35
C VAL A 353 -17.97 -18.08 13.28
N GLY A 354 -19.30 -18.09 13.35
CA GLY A 354 -20.16 -17.34 12.43
C GLY A 354 -20.26 -15.85 12.72
N SER A 355 -19.85 -15.40 13.92
CA SER A 355 -19.93 -14.01 14.35
C SER A 355 -18.83 -13.69 15.35
N VAL A 356 -18.29 -12.46 15.29
CA VAL A 356 -17.27 -11.94 16.21
C VAL A 356 -17.86 -11.22 17.42
N ASN A 357 -19.14 -11.48 17.74
CA ASN A 357 -19.81 -10.86 18.87
C ASN A 357 -19.06 -11.22 20.17
N THR A 358 -18.43 -10.22 20.78
CA THR A 358 -17.59 -10.39 21.97
C THR A 358 -18.34 -11.04 23.12
N CYS A 359 -19.63 -10.77 23.30
CA CYS A 359 -20.46 -11.35 24.35
C CYS A 359 -20.67 -12.86 24.21
N ALA A 360 -20.80 -13.34 22.97
CA ALA A 360 -20.99 -14.76 22.70
C ALA A 360 -19.66 -15.55 22.76
N LEU A 361 -18.53 -14.85 22.73
CA LEU A 361 -17.19 -15.46 22.64
C LEU A 361 -16.38 -15.32 23.92
N ASN A 362 -16.75 -14.43 24.84
CA ASN A 362 -15.92 -14.05 26.00
C ASN A 362 -16.57 -14.35 27.37
N TYR A 363 -17.27 -15.49 27.50
CA TYR A 363 -17.96 -15.85 28.75
C TYR A 363 -17.07 -15.95 30.00
N LEU A 364 -15.78 -16.24 29.82
CA LEU A 364 -14.80 -16.35 30.91
C LEU A 364 -13.86 -15.15 30.97
N THR A 365 -14.18 -14.04 30.29
CA THR A 365 -13.40 -12.81 30.42
C THR A 365 -13.86 -12.02 31.62
N PHE A 366 -12.96 -11.79 32.56
CA PHE A 366 -13.23 -10.98 33.74
C PHE A 366 -13.33 -9.52 33.30
N SER A 367 -14.49 -8.92 33.54
CA SER A 367 -14.81 -7.57 33.09
C SER A 367 -15.38 -6.74 34.22
N ASN A 368 -14.86 -5.53 34.39
CA ASN A 368 -15.46 -4.48 35.21
C ASN A 368 -15.80 -3.25 34.34
N ALA A 369 -16.09 -3.48 33.05
CA ALA A 369 -16.30 -2.43 32.06
C ALA A 369 -17.61 -1.62 32.23
N GLY A 370 -18.36 -1.85 33.31
CA GLY A 370 -19.38 -0.92 33.80
C GLY A 370 -20.79 -1.06 33.21
N THR A 371 -21.11 -2.16 32.52
CA THR A 371 -22.48 -2.42 32.04
C THR A 371 -22.95 -3.83 32.40
N SER A 372 -24.16 -3.94 32.95
CA SER A 372 -24.83 -5.22 33.23
C SER A 372 -25.44 -5.88 31.97
N ALA A 373 -25.51 -5.14 30.87
CA ALA A 373 -25.95 -5.65 29.57
C ALA A 373 -24.75 -6.02 28.69
N CYS A 374 -24.79 -7.19 28.07
CA CYS A 374 -23.82 -7.62 27.07
C CYS A 374 -24.43 -7.50 25.67
N GLY A 375 -23.93 -6.59 24.85
CA GLY A 375 -24.33 -6.36 23.47
C GLY A 375 -23.15 -6.20 22.52
N SER A 376 -23.42 -6.14 21.21
CA SER A 376 -22.39 -5.87 20.20
C SER A 376 -21.74 -4.51 20.47
N GLY A 377 -20.44 -4.50 20.80
CA GLY A 377 -19.70 -3.28 21.13
C GLY A 377 -19.42 -3.08 22.62
N VAL A 378 -19.88 -3.98 23.50
CA VAL A 378 -19.48 -3.96 24.91
C VAL A 378 -18.00 -4.29 25.03
N THR A 379 -17.27 -3.37 25.67
CA THR A 379 -15.84 -3.53 25.95
C THR A 379 -15.65 -4.61 27.02
N GLN A 380 -14.80 -5.60 26.75
CA GLN A 380 -14.44 -6.63 27.72
C GLN A 380 -13.11 -6.29 28.40
N GLY A 381 -13.01 -6.59 29.70
CA GLY A 381 -11.81 -6.36 30.52
C GLY A 381 -11.99 -5.25 31.55
N ARG A 382 -10.92 -4.49 31.81
CA ARG A 382 -10.81 -3.45 32.85
C ARG A 382 -10.98 -4.02 34.26
N TYR A 383 -10.62 -5.28 34.45
CA TYR A 383 -10.66 -5.91 35.76
C TYR A 383 -9.56 -5.31 36.66
N ALA A 384 -9.94 -4.73 37.79
CA ALA A 384 -8.98 -4.12 38.71
C ALA A 384 -8.14 -5.21 39.40
N THR A 385 -6.88 -5.40 39.00
CA THR A 385 -5.95 -6.29 39.72
C THR A 385 -5.13 -5.49 40.71
N SER A 386 -5.32 -5.69 42.01
CA SER A 386 -4.41 -5.16 43.06
C SER A 386 -3.24 -6.10 43.38
N THR A 387 -3.19 -7.28 42.77
CA THR A 387 -2.28 -8.36 43.15
C THR A 387 -0.95 -8.32 42.41
N ILE A 388 0.14 -8.47 43.15
CA ILE A 388 1.50 -8.61 42.63
C ILE A 388 1.72 -10.05 42.13
N ALA A 389 2.41 -10.22 41.00
CA ALA A 389 2.86 -11.51 40.47
C ALA A 389 3.92 -12.13 41.40
N PRO A 390 3.89 -13.46 41.61
CA PRO A 390 4.82 -14.12 42.53
C PRO A 390 6.28 -13.92 42.10
N ASN A 391 7.16 -13.65 43.08
CA ASN A 391 8.60 -13.56 42.82
C ASN A 391 9.21 -14.97 42.70
N ILE A 392 9.11 -15.57 41.52
CA ILE A 392 9.62 -16.92 41.26
C ILE A 392 11.14 -17.01 41.48
N ALA A 393 11.89 -15.95 41.15
CA ALA A 393 13.35 -15.91 41.34
C ALA A 393 13.76 -16.11 42.81
N SER A 394 12.96 -15.62 43.76
CA SER A 394 13.22 -15.78 45.20
C SER A 394 13.15 -17.24 45.68
N ARG A 395 12.51 -18.15 44.92
CA ARG A 395 12.46 -19.58 45.22
C ARG A 395 13.74 -20.32 44.82
N PHE A 396 14.62 -19.68 44.05
CA PHE A 396 15.89 -20.22 43.59
C PHE A 396 17.04 -19.26 43.95
N PRO A 397 17.34 -19.07 45.24
CA PRO A 397 18.29 -18.05 45.68
C PRO A 397 19.70 -18.30 45.13
N VAL A 398 20.28 -17.29 44.48
CA VAL A 398 21.66 -17.31 43.99
C VAL A 398 22.59 -16.92 45.13
N VAL A 399 23.56 -17.79 45.43
CA VAL A 399 24.62 -17.54 46.40
C VAL A 399 25.85 -17.03 45.64
N THR A 400 26.30 -15.81 45.93
CA THR A 400 27.33 -15.13 45.13
C THR A 400 28.77 -15.37 45.60
N SER A 401 28.98 -15.97 46.77
CA SER A 401 30.31 -16.18 47.36
C SER A 401 30.35 -17.39 48.30
N GLY A 402 31.55 -17.91 48.56
CA GLY A 402 31.78 -19.06 49.44
C GLY A 402 31.82 -20.42 48.72
N SER A 403 32.05 -21.49 49.48
CA SER A 403 32.15 -22.88 48.95
C SER A 403 30.83 -23.43 48.41
N THR A 404 29.71 -22.79 48.74
CA THR A 404 28.35 -23.11 48.25
C THR A 404 27.87 -22.10 47.21
N ALA A 405 28.78 -21.32 46.62
CA ALA A 405 28.43 -20.35 45.59
C ALA A 405 27.74 -21.03 44.40
N THR A 406 26.69 -20.39 43.90
CA THR A 406 25.99 -20.85 42.70
C THR A 406 26.93 -20.72 41.51
N PRO A 407 27.19 -21.80 40.76
CA PRO A 407 28.09 -21.77 39.62
C PRO A 407 27.56 -20.86 38.51
N ASN A 408 28.48 -20.17 37.83
CA ASN A 408 28.16 -19.45 36.60
C ASN A 408 27.95 -20.44 35.45
N LEU A 409 27.06 -20.09 34.52
CA LEU A 409 26.96 -20.75 33.23
C LEU A 409 28.31 -20.73 32.50
N PRO A 410 28.67 -21.81 31.79
CA PRO A 410 29.79 -21.79 30.86
C PRO A 410 29.66 -20.65 29.84
N ALA A 411 30.81 -20.14 29.38
CA ALA A 411 30.84 -19.15 28.31
C ALA A 411 30.13 -19.70 27.06
N SER A 412 29.30 -18.88 26.42
CA SER A 412 28.49 -19.30 25.28
C SER A 412 28.37 -18.23 24.21
N THR A 413 28.17 -18.70 22.98
CA THR A 413 27.88 -17.87 21.80
C THR A 413 26.71 -18.47 21.04
N ALA A 414 26.18 -17.76 20.04
CA ALA A 414 25.14 -18.31 19.17
C ALA A 414 25.58 -19.62 18.46
N ALA A 415 26.88 -19.73 18.12
CA ALA A 415 27.46 -20.92 17.47
C ALA A 415 27.75 -22.06 18.47
N SER A 416 28.04 -21.72 19.74
CA SER A 416 28.35 -22.68 20.81
C SER A 416 27.47 -22.40 22.03
N PRO A 417 26.18 -22.78 21.99
CA PRO A 417 25.26 -22.59 23.12
C PRO A 417 25.54 -23.60 24.25
N VAL A 418 25.23 -23.23 25.49
CA VAL A 418 25.28 -24.16 26.63
C VAL A 418 24.12 -25.15 26.53
N SER A 419 24.43 -26.44 26.53
CA SER A 419 23.42 -27.51 26.56
C SER A 419 22.89 -27.72 27.99
N LEU A 420 21.60 -27.52 28.19
CA LEU A 420 20.94 -27.75 29.48
C LEU A 420 21.09 -29.20 29.94
N SER A 421 20.96 -30.18 29.02
CA SER A 421 21.15 -31.59 29.35
C SER A 421 22.58 -31.92 29.79
N SER A 422 23.57 -31.19 29.28
CA SER A 422 24.98 -31.38 29.66
C SER A 422 25.28 -30.88 31.08
N LEU A 423 24.62 -29.80 31.51
CA LEU A 423 24.76 -29.26 32.87
C LEU A 423 24.32 -30.26 33.94
N ILE A 424 23.37 -31.12 33.60
CA ILE A 424 22.76 -32.13 34.50
C ILE A 424 23.09 -33.57 34.06
N SER A 425 24.22 -33.74 33.39
CA SER A 425 24.66 -35.05 32.92
C SER A 425 25.03 -35.99 34.08
N SER A 426 25.59 -35.44 35.18
CA SER A 426 25.98 -36.19 36.38
C SER A 426 24.99 -35.99 37.55
N PRO A 427 24.73 -37.02 38.38
CA PRO A 427 23.94 -36.88 39.61
C PRO A 427 24.49 -35.86 40.61
N SER A 428 25.81 -35.65 40.62
CA SER A 428 26.50 -34.67 41.49
C SER A 428 26.56 -33.27 40.91
N ALA A 429 26.08 -33.08 39.68
CA ALA A 429 26.14 -31.78 39.04
C ALA A 429 25.21 -30.77 39.75
N PRO A 430 25.60 -29.48 39.81
CA PRO A 430 24.72 -28.43 40.27
C PRO A 430 23.43 -28.39 39.46
N ARG A 431 22.32 -28.07 40.12
CA ARG A 431 21.00 -27.94 39.47
C ARG A 431 20.55 -26.49 39.33
N LEU A 432 21.27 -25.56 39.96
CA LEU A 432 21.03 -24.12 39.89
C LEU A 432 22.29 -23.44 39.37
N TYR A 433 22.12 -22.59 38.35
CA TYR A 433 23.18 -21.81 37.73
C TYR A 433 22.79 -20.33 37.69
N THR A 434 23.79 -19.46 37.76
CA THR A 434 23.65 -18.01 37.53
C THR A 434 24.44 -17.59 36.29
N SER A 435 24.33 -16.33 35.89
CA SER A 435 25.22 -15.74 34.89
C SER A 435 25.50 -14.29 35.22
N ASN A 436 26.78 -13.91 35.10
CA ASN A 436 27.24 -12.53 35.15
C ASN A 436 27.44 -11.93 33.75
N ALA A 437 27.19 -12.70 32.68
CA ALA A 437 27.32 -12.23 31.31
C ALA A 437 26.14 -11.32 30.93
N THR A 438 26.38 -10.37 30.03
CA THR A 438 25.29 -9.57 29.44
C THR A 438 24.35 -10.44 28.61
N ASN A 439 24.90 -11.40 27.88
CA ASN A 439 24.18 -12.34 27.02
C ASN A 439 24.65 -13.76 27.29
N ALA A 440 23.72 -14.72 27.33
CA ALA A 440 23.99 -16.14 27.38
C ALA A 440 23.15 -16.87 26.33
N TYR A 441 23.72 -17.92 25.72
CA TYR A 441 23.05 -18.73 24.71
C TYR A 441 22.87 -20.14 25.25
N VAL A 442 21.64 -20.65 25.21
CA VAL A 442 21.28 -21.96 25.75
C VAL A 442 20.53 -22.79 24.72
N THR A 443 20.66 -24.11 24.83
CA THR A 443 19.96 -25.10 24.02
C THR A 443 19.55 -26.26 24.92
N GLY A 444 18.47 -26.99 24.59
CA GLY A 444 18.11 -28.19 25.33
C GLY A 444 19.21 -29.25 25.30
N GLY A 445 19.85 -29.42 24.13
CA GLY A 445 20.74 -30.54 23.88
C GLY A 445 19.95 -31.83 23.66
N SER A 446 20.23 -32.86 24.48
CA SER A 446 19.37 -34.04 24.56
C SER A 446 18.13 -33.73 25.41
N ALA A 447 17.12 -34.60 25.35
CA ALA A 447 15.94 -34.44 26.20
C ALA A 447 16.34 -34.44 27.70
N ILE A 448 15.70 -33.58 28.49
CA ILE A 448 15.85 -33.54 29.95
C ILE A 448 15.22 -34.83 30.49
N GLY A 449 16.07 -35.72 31.01
CA GLY A 449 15.69 -37.07 31.43
C GLY A 449 14.89 -37.12 32.74
N SER A 450 14.32 -38.30 33.03
CA SER A 450 13.56 -38.57 34.26
C SER A 450 14.32 -38.13 35.51
N GLY A 451 13.65 -37.40 36.38
CA GLY A 451 14.14 -36.89 37.66
C GLY A 451 15.26 -35.86 37.57
N LYS A 452 15.56 -35.38 36.37
CA LYS A 452 16.55 -34.32 36.16
C LYS A 452 15.87 -32.97 36.07
N TRP A 453 16.45 -31.99 36.75
CA TRP A 453 16.02 -30.61 36.62
C TRP A 453 17.17 -29.62 36.66
N VAL A 454 16.98 -28.50 35.97
CA VAL A 454 17.95 -27.41 35.88
C VAL A 454 17.25 -26.05 35.97
N VAL A 455 17.84 -25.15 36.73
CA VAL A 455 17.39 -23.78 36.90
C VAL A 455 18.52 -22.84 36.51
N ILE A 456 18.22 -21.89 35.63
CA ILE A 456 19.06 -20.73 35.35
C ILE A 456 18.38 -19.53 36.01
N ASN A 457 19.02 -18.95 37.02
CA ASN A 457 18.59 -17.72 37.65
C ASN A 457 19.61 -16.60 37.37
N ALA A 458 19.39 -15.89 36.26
CA ALA A 458 20.28 -14.86 35.74
C ALA A 458 19.50 -13.55 35.45
N PRO A 459 18.98 -12.87 36.48
CA PRO A 459 18.02 -11.76 36.33
C PRO A 459 18.61 -10.51 35.62
N ASN A 460 19.93 -10.47 35.43
CA ASN A 460 20.64 -9.39 34.74
C ASN A 460 21.13 -9.79 33.32
N THR A 461 20.94 -11.05 32.92
CA THR A 461 21.42 -11.58 31.65
C THR A 461 20.28 -11.74 30.66
N THR A 462 20.51 -11.38 29.40
CA THR A 462 19.61 -11.77 28.30
C THR A 462 19.94 -13.19 27.87
N VAL A 463 18.97 -14.10 27.96
CA VAL A 463 19.14 -15.50 27.59
C VAL A 463 18.52 -15.74 26.22
N THR A 464 19.30 -16.28 25.28
CA THR A 464 18.81 -16.69 23.96
C THR A 464 18.71 -18.21 23.88
N ILE A 465 17.50 -18.72 23.64
CA ILE A 465 17.23 -20.14 23.40
C ILE A 465 17.42 -20.41 21.91
N THR A 466 18.48 -21.15 21.55
CA THR A 466 18.90 -21.33 20.17
C THR A 466 18.27 -22.53 19.47
N ASN A 467 17.85 -23.55 20.23
CA ASN A 467 17.19 -24.75 19.74
C ASN A 467 16.17 -25.28 20.77
N ASN A 468 15.41 -26.30 20.40
CA ASN A 468 14.37 -26.89 21.23
C ASN A 468 14.89 -27.31 22.62
N ILE A 469 14.02 -27.16 23.61
CA ILE A 469 14.17 -27.75 24.93
C ILE A 469 13.08 -28.78 25.05
N ASN A 470 13.45 -30.06 25.17
CA ASN A 470 12.50 -31.15 25.22
C ASN A 470 12.65 -31.90 26.54
N TYR A 471 11.54 -32.33 27.12
CA TYR A 471 11.52 -33.35 28.17
C TYR A 471 11.57 -34.74 27.55
N THR A 472 11.96 -35.72 28.37
CA THR A 472 11.89 -37.12 27.96
C THR A 472 10.44 -37.50 27.64
N THR A 473 10.27 -38.36 26.64
CA THR A 473 8.99 -38.99 26.31
C THR A 473 8.79 -40.32 27.01
N THR A 474 9.78 -40.78 27.79
CA THR A 474 9.66 -41.99 28.61
C THR A 474 8.54 -41.82 29.63
N PRO A 475 7.66 -42.82 29.81
CA PRO A 475 6.63 -42.80 30.84
C PRO A 475 7.24 -42.55 32.22
N LEU A 476 6.67 -41.59 32.96
CA LEU A 476 7.08 -41.23 34.30
C LEU A 476 6.30 -42.05 35.32
N THR A 477 6.97 -42.55 36.36
CA THR A 477 6.37 -43.46 37.35
C THR A 477 6.13 -42.84 38.72
N SER A 478 6.76 -41.69 38.99
CA SER A 478 6.66 -40.95 40.24
C SER A 478 6.65 -39.44 40.00
N VAL A 479 6.38 -38.66 41.04
CA VAL A 479 6.43 -37.18 40.96
C VAL A 479 7.88 -36.69 40.88
N GLU A 480 8.79 -37.40 41.50
CA GLU A 480 10.23 -37.15 41.51
C GLU A 480 10.84 -37.34 40.12
N ASP A 481 10.21 -38.17 39.27
CA ASP A 481 10.62 -38.41 37.89
C ASP A 481 10.33 -37.22 36.96
N ILE A 482 9.51 -36.25 37.38
CA ILE A 482 9.11 -35.15 36.52
C ILE A 482 10.33 -34.29 36.14
N PRO A 483 10.72 -34.25 34.85
CA PRO A 483 11.81 -33.42 34.39
C PRO A 483 11.41 -31.94 34.44
N GLN A 484 12.38 -31.05 34.69
CA GLN A 484 12.10 -29.62 34.74
C GLN A 484 13.25 -28.75 34.24
N ALA A 485 12.93 -27.73 33.44
CA ALA A 485 13.83 -26.64 33.11
C ALA A 485 13.17 -25.31 33.50
N VAL A 486 13.90 -24.44 34.20
CA VAL A 486 13.43 -23.10 34.59
C VAL A 486 14.45 -22.08 34.13
N ILE A 487 14.02 -21.10 33.34
CA ILE A 487 14.86 -19.99 32.87
C ILE A 487 14.30 -18.70 33.42
N ILE A 488 15.02 -18.11 34.36
CA ILE A 488 14.76 -16.79 34.93
C ILE A 488 15.86 -15.85 34.42
N ALA A 489 15.46 -14.83 33.66
CA ALA A 489 16.41 -13.96 32.96
C ALA A 489 15.96 -12.49 32.97
N LYS A 490 16.88 -11.59 32.59
CA LYS A 490 16.53 -10.19 32.32
C LYS A 490 15.52 -10.12 31.17
N ASN A 491 15.87 -10.77 30.06
CA ASN A 491 15.07 -10.94 28.85
C ASN A 491 15.29 -12.36 28.32
N ILE A 492 14.31 -12.91 27.61
CA ILE A 492 14.42 -14.20 26.94
C ILE A 492 14.14 -14.00 25.45
N ILE A 493 15.05 -14.47 24.60
CA ILE A 493 14.92 -14.44 23.15
C ILE A 493 14.82 -15.88 22.66
N ILE A 494 13.85 -16.17 21.82
CA ILE A 494 13.67 -17.50 21.21
C ILE A 494 14.02 -17.39 19.73
N SER A 495 14.97 -18.22 19.27
CA SER A 495 15.38 -18.25 17.88
C SER A 495 14.27 -18.78 16.96
N SER A 496 14.23 -18.31 15.71
CA SER A 496 13.21 -18.70 14.72
C SER A 496 13.17 -20.19 14.40
N ALA A 497 14.25 -20.93 14.61
CA ALA A 497 14.28 -22.38 14.41
C ALA A 497 13.59 -23.19 15.51
N VAL A 498 13.39 -22.60 16.69
CA VAL A 498 12.77 -23.28 17.84
C VAL A 498 11.29 -23.51 17.56
N THR A 499 10.85 -24.74 17.79
CA THR A 499 9.48 -25.21 17.61
C THR A 499 8.86 -25.74 18.91
N ASN A 500 9.67 -26.22 19.85
CA ASN A 500 9.22 -26.73 21.15
C ASN A 500 10.11 -26.26 22.30
N ILE A 501 9.51 -25.81 23.38
CA ILE A 501 10.17 -25.49 24.64
C ILE A 501 9.37 -26.10 25.80
N ASP A 502 9.95 -27.09 26.44
CA ASP A 502 9.49 -27.62 27.73
C ASP A 502 10.26 -26.91 28.85
N ALA A 503 9.78 -25.73 29.28
CA ALA A 503 10.44 -24.96 30.33
C ALA A 503 9.51 -23.88 30.90
N TRP A 504 9.83 -23.45 32.12
CA TRP A 504 9.27 -22.22 32.68
C TRP A 504 10.09 -21.04 32.20
N LEU A 505 9.45 -20.02 31.64
CA LEU A 505 10.12 -18.85 31.09
C LEU A 505 9.72 -17.58 31.85
N ILE A 506 10.63 -17.09 32.68
CA ILE A 506 10.38 -15.97 33.59
C ILE A 506 11.33 -14.82 33.23
N ALA A 507 10.81 -13.77 32.58
CA ALA A 507 11.55 -12.56 32.28
C ALA A 507 11.23 -11.50 33.35
N VAL A 508 12.16 -11.26 34.27
CA VAL A 508 11.92 -10.39 35.44
C VAL A 508 12.29 -8.94 35.20
N GLY A 509 13.36 -8.67 34.43
CA GLY A 509 13.91 -7.34 34.22
C GLY A 509 14.44 -6.68 35.51
N SER A 510 15.68 -6.17 35.50
CA SER A 510 16.29 -5.59 36.70
C SER A 510 16.20 -4.06 36.82
N ASP A 511 15.81 -3.36 35.75
CA ASP A 511 15.68 -1.90 35.76
C ASP A 511 14.21 -1.49 35.63
N THR A 512 13.74 -0.85 36.70
CA THR A 512 12.37 -0.40 36.98
C THR A 512 12.15 1.07 36.63
N THR A 513 13.20 1.77 36.21
CA THR A 513 13.21 3.25 36.16
C THR A 513 12.77 3.82 34.81
N SER A 514 12.67 3.00 33.77
CA SER A 514 12.22 3.46 32.45
C SER A 514 11.32 2.43 31.76
N PRO A 515 10.05 2.77 31.45
CA PRO A 515 9.19 1.98 30.55
C PRO A 515 9.77 1.79 29.14
N ALA A 516 10.79 2.59 28.77
CA ALA A 516 11.52 2.44 27.51
C ALA A 516 12.73 1.49 27.61
N ALA A 517 13.11 1.06 28.81
CA ALA A 517 14.17 0.08 28.99
C ALA A 517 13.65 -1.31 28.61
N GLN A 518 14.32 -1.95 27.66
CA GLN A 518 14.03 -3.29 27.14
C GLN A 518 14.29 -4.36 28.22
N ASN A 519 13.40 -4.46 29.22
CA ASN A 519 13.57 -5.30 30.42
C ASN A 519 12.32 -6.15 30.69
N GLY A 520 12.53 -7.42 31.07
CA GLY A 520 11.44 -8.36 31.33
C GLY A 520 10.69 -8.76 30.05
N ILE A 521 11.40 -8.80 28.93
CA ILE A 521 10.83 -9.12 27.62
C ILE A 521 11.05 -10.60 27.30
N ILE A 522 9.98 -11.28 26.89
CA ILE A 522 10.07 -12.55 26.17
C ILE A 522 9.77 -12.25 24.69
N ASN A 523 10.75 -12.46 23.83
CA ASN A 523 10.61 -12.30 22.39
C ASN A 523 10.62 -13.67 21.72
N THR A 524 9.48 -14.08 21.17
CA THR A 524 9.32 -15.43 20.61
C THR A 524 9.97 -15.62 19.25
N CYS A 525 10.44 -14.53 18.63
CA CYS A 525 11.34 -14.60 17.49
C CYS A 525 12.34 -13.44 17.45
N GLY A 526 13.65 -13.73 17.50
CA GLY A 526 14.69 -12.72 17.32
C GLY A 526 16.07 -13.31 17.01
N ALA A 527 16.87 -12.57 16.25
CA ALA A 527 18.26 -12.91 15.91
C ALA A 527 19.23 -12.46 17.02
N GLY A 528 19.00 -12.89 18.27
CA GLY A 528 19.87 -12.54 19.41
C GLY A 528 19.77 -11.07 19.88
N ALA A 529 18.79 -10.30 19.38
CA ALA A 529 18.50 -8.96 19.86
C ALA A 529 17.03 -8.84 20.32
N VAL A 530 16.79 -8.08 21.39
CA VAL A 530 15.46 -7.68 21.87
C VAL A 530 14.92 -6.52 21.01
N SER A 531 15.11 -6.58 19.70
CA SER A 531 14.73 -5.48 18.81
C SER A 531 13.36 -5.71 18.20
N GLN A 532 12.43 -4.78 18.43
CA GLN A 532 11.15 -4.71 17.71
C GLN A 532 11.33 -4.48 16.19
N THR A 533 12.51 -4.06 15.74
CA THR A 533 12.78 -3.73 14.33
C THR A 533 13.12 -4.93 13.44
N THR A 534 13.30 -6.13 13.98
CA THR A 534 13.57 -7.32 13.16
C THR A 534 12.38 -7.61 12.25
N THR A 535 12.57 -7.49 10.94
CA THR A 535 11.51 -7.75 9.96
C THR A 535 10.99 -9.19 10.12
N VAL A 536 9.70 -9.33 10.42
CA VAL A 536 8.98 -10.61 10.34
C VAL A 536 8.21 -10.62 9.02
N ASN A 537 8.17 -11.77 8.35
CA ASN A 537 7.46 -11.91 7.07
C ASN A 537 7.07 -13.39 6.86
N ALA A 538 6.61 -13.75 5.66
CA ALA A 538 6.18 -15.10 5.35
C ALA A 538 7.30 -16.17 5.42
N THR A 539 8.57 -15.78 5.34
CA THR A 539 9.73 -16.70 5.36
C THR A 539 10.54 -16.61 6.66
N ILE A 540 10.46 -15.50 7.39
CA ILE A 540 11.15 -15.25 8.65
C ILE A 540 10.19 -15.50 9.81
N CYS A 541 10.58 -16.32 10.79
CA CYS A 541 9.76 -16.70 11.95
C CYS A 541 8.49 -17.50 11.58
N ASN A 542 8.51 -18.21 10.45
CA ASN A 542 7.37 -18.89 9.86
C ASN A 542 7.08 -20.30 10.42
N THR A 543 7.75 -20.69 11.49
CA THR A 543 7.59 -21.97 12.18
C THR A 543 6.72 -21.82 13.43
N LYS A 544 5.84 -22.80 13.68
CA LYS A 544 5.00 -22.83 14.89
C LYS A 544 5.88 -23.02 16.11
N LEU A 545 5.62 -22.26 17.18
CA LEU A 545 6.27 -22.41 18.48
C LEU A 545 5.26 -22.93 19.50
N THR A 546 5.63 -24.00 20.22
CA THR A 546 4.88 -24.49 21.38
C THR A 546 5.76 -24.35 22.62
N ILE A 547 5.26 -23.68 23.65
CA ILE A 547 5.92 -23.57 24.95
C ILE A 547 5.05 -24.30 25.96
N ASN A 548 5.59 -25.39 26.50
CA ASN A 548 4.96 -26.16 27.56
C ASN A 548 5.57 -25.75 28.90
N GLY A 549 4.86 -24.86 29.60
CA GLY A 549 5.24 -24.37 30.92
C GLY A 549 4.69 -22.98 31.23
N PRO A 550 4.78 -22.55 32.49
CA PRO A 550 4.42 -21.21 32.94
C PRO A 550 5.30 -20.14 32.28
N ILE A 551 4.68 -19.00 31.99
CA ILE A 551 5.32 -17.83 31.43
C ILE A 551 4.98 -16.61 32.28
N SER A 552 5.99 -15.81 32.60
CA SER A 552 5.81 -14.53 33.27
C SER A 552 6.79 -13.51 32.69
N ALA A 553 6.28 -12.36 32.27
CA ALA A 553 7.07 -11.30 31.66
C ALA A 553 6.41 -9.94 31.86
N ASN A 554 7.19 -8.86 31.76
CA ASN A 554 6.64 -7.52 31.61
C ASN A 554 6.03 -7.34 30.21
N HIS A 555 6.67 -7.92 29.19
CA HIS A 555 6.17 -7.93 27.82
C HIS A 555 6.40 -9.28 27.16
N LEU A 556 5.35 -9.81 26.54
CA LEU A 556 5.41 -10.98 25.65
C LEU A 556 5.25 -10.49 24.20
N LEU A 557 6.32 -10.55 23.42
CA LEU A 557 6.31 -10.18 22.02
C LEU A 557 6.05 -11.43 21.17
N LEU A 558 4.82 -11.52 20.67
CA LEU A 558 4.32 -12.58 19.80
C LEU A 558 4.76 -12.28 18.36
N ARG A 559 5.76 -13.00 17.86
CA ARG A 559 6.44 -12.66 16.60
C ARG A 559 6.55 -13.82 15.62
N ARG A 560 5.85 -14.93 15.86
CA ARG A 560 5.77 -16.00 14.86
C ARG A 560 4.79 -15.62 13.77
N THR A 561 5.14 -15.96 12.55
CA THR A 561 4.31 -15.77 11.38
C THR A 561 3.72 -17.08 10.89
N ALA A 562 3.93 -18.22 11.55
CA ALA A 562 3.32 -19.50 11.18
C ALA A 562 1.78 -19.48 11.26
N GLY A 563 1.15 -20.53 10.73
CA GLY A 563 -0.30 -20.69 10.79
C GLY A 563 -1.08 -19.67 9.96
N ALA A 564 -2.35 -19.48 10.32
CA ALA A 564 -3.32 -18.63 9.60
C ALA A 564 -3.39 -18.93 8.09
N GLY A 565 -3.51 -20.22 7.76
CA GLY A 565 -3.71 -20.70 6.39
C GLY A 565 -5.13 -20.43 5.87
N SER A 566 -5.48 -21.02 4.72
CA SER A 566 -6.83 -20.96 4.14
C SER A 566 -7.75 -22.05 4.67
N GLY A 567 -9.07 -21.88 4.52
CA GLY A 567 -10.04 -22.88 4.93
C GLY A 567 -9.93 -23.24 6.42
N ALA A 568 -9.87 -24.54 6.72
CA ALA A 568 -9.72 -25.04 8.09
C ALA A 568 -8.36 -24.67 8.74
N ALA A 569 -7.32 -24.48 7.93
CA ALA A 569 -5.99 -24.09 8.42
C ALA A 569 -5.92 -22.62 8.89
N ALA A 570 -7.01 -21.85 8.74
CA ALA A 570 -7.12 -20.50 9.29
C ALA A 570 -7.07 -20.45 10.83
N ASP A 571 -7.40 -21.57 11.49
CA ASP A 571 -7.31 -21.72 12.95
C ASP A 571 -5.90 -22.12 13.44
N ASP A 572 -5.00 -22.48 12.52
CA ASP A 572 -3.68 -22.94 12.91
C ASP A 572 -2.91 -21.83 13.66
N PRO A 573 -2.47 -22.08 14.91
CA PRO A 573 -1.76 -21.09 15.69
C PRO A 573 -0.30 -20.99 15.25
N ALA A 574 0.21 -19.76 15.31
CA ALA A 574 1.63 -19.51 15.21
C ALA A 574 2.35 -19.84 16.52
N GLU A 575 1.66 -19.61 17.65
CA GLU A 575 2.23 -19.75 18.98
C GLU A 575 1.22 -20.41 19.91
N VAL A 576 1.67 -21.42 20.65
CA VAL A 576 0.88 -22.13 21.64
C VAL A 576 1.59 -22.04 22.98
N PHE A 577 0.90 -21.51 23.98
CA PHE A 577 1.35 -21.49 25.36
C PHE A 577 0.52 -22.50 26.12
N ASN A 578 1.17 -23.57 26.55
CA ASN A 578 0.54 -24.71 27.17
C ASN A 578 1.00 -24.84 28.61
N LEU A 579 0.12 -24.53 29.55
CA LEU A 579 0.39 -24.73 30.96
C LEU A 579 0.04 -26.17 31.36
N ARG A 580 1.01 -27.06 31.17
CA ARG A 580 0.85 -28.48 31.50
C ARG A 580 0.77 -28.71 33.02
N ALA A 581 0.08 -29.77 33.41
CA ALA A 581 -0.12 -30.15 34.80
C ALA A 581 1.20 -30.50 35.53
N ASP A 582 2.21 -30.98 34.80
CA ASP A 582 3.54 -31.31 35.31
C ASP A 582 4.19 -30.13 36.04
N ALA A 583 3.99 -28.90 35.56
CA ALA A 583 4.50 -27.69 36.18
C ALA A 583 3.98 -27.52 37.62
N TYR A 584 2.67 -27.72 37.84
CA TYR A 584 2.09 -27.59 39.18
C TYR A 584 2.54 -28.73 40.11
N ILE A 585 2.59 -29.95 39.57
CA ILE A 585 2.95 -31.15 40.33
C ILE A 585 4.42 -31.05 40.77
N TRP A 586 5.33 -30.68 39.86
CA TRP A 586 6.74 -30.46 40.17
C TRP A 586 6.95 -29.29 41.14
N ALA A 587 6.24 -28.18 40.97
CA ALA A 587 6.33 -27.03 41.88
C ALA A 587 5.95 -27.43 43.32
N THR A 588 4.92 -28.26 43.44
CA THR A 588 4.40 -28.76 44.72
C THR A 588 5.39 -29.70 45.39
N SER A 589 6.03 -30.61 44.65
CA SER A 589 7.05 -31.52 45.21
C SER A 589 8.35 -30.80 45.56
N TYR A 590 8.72 -29.76 44.82
CA TYR A 590 9.91 -28.96 45.12
C TYR A 590 9.76 -28.11 46.39
N SER A 591 8.54 -27.75 46.80
CA SER A 591 8.31 -26.90 47.98
C SER A 591 8.36 -27.73 49.29
N PRO A 592 9.38 -27.58 50.14
CA PRO A 592 9.47 -28.32 51.39
C PRO A 592 8.39 -27.80 52.37
N GLY A 593 7.33 -28.58 52.60
CA GLY A 593 6.50 -28.42 53.80
C GLY A 593 4.97 -28.37 53.69
N THR A 594 4.31 -28.40 52.52
CA THR A 594 2.83 -28.27 52.46
C THR A 594 2.09 -29.00 51.33
N GLY A 595 2.79 -29.65 50.40
CA GLY A 595 2.15 -30.27 49.24
C GLY A 595 1.81 -31.74 49.42
N ARG A 596 0.60 -32.08 49.89
CA ARG A 596 0.05 -33.42 49.68
C ARG A 596 -0.59 -33.44 48.29
N LEU A 597 -0.16 -34.35 47.42
CA LEU A 597 -0.77 -34.59 46.11
C LEU A 597 -1.68 -35.83 46.21
N PRO A 598 -2.96 -35.71 46.62
CA PRO A 598 -3.89 -36.83 46.56
C PRO A 598 -4.41 -36.99 45.12
N THR A 599 -4.25 -38.17 44.55
CA THR A 599 -4.99 -38.55 43.34
C THR A 599 -6.44 -38.80 43.74
N VAL A 600 -7.35 -37.89 43.40
CA VAL A 600 -8.79 -38.09 43.55
C VAL A 600 -9.37 -38.47 42.19
N THR A 601 -9.94 -39.66 42.09
CA THR A 601 -10.71 -40.07 40.92
C THR A 601 -12.14 -39.56 41.07
N THR A 602 -12.46 -38.42 40.47
CA THR A 602 -13.83 -37.94 40.35
C THR A 602 -14.42 -38.43 39.04
N LYS A 603 -15.45 -39.27 39.12
CA LYS A 603 -16.27 -39.68 37.98
C LYS A 603 -17.50 -38.79 37.95
N GLU A 604 -17.46 -37.74 37.14
CA GLU A 604 -18.65 -36.94 36.82
C GLU A 604 -19.68 -37.85 36.13
N LEU A 605 -20.85 -38.03 36.75
CA LEU A 605 -21.99 -38.67 36.09
C LEU A 605 -22.69 -37.60 35.24
N PRO A 606 -23.09 -37.90 34.00
CA PRO A 606 -23.78 -36.92 33.16
C PRO A 606 -25.04 -36.41 33.86
N PRO A 607 -25.40 -35.11 33.69
CA PRO A 607 -26.64 -34.58 34.22
C PRO A 607 -27.79 -35.44 33.69
N ARG A 608 -28.55 -36.04 34.61
CA ARG A 608 -29.82 -36.67 34.27
C ARG A 608 -30.81 -35.53 34.05
N PHE A 609 -31.24 -35.36 32.80
CA PHE A 609 -32.42 -34.55 32.47
C PHE A 609 -33.68 -35.33 32.79
#